data_AF-A0A2E7S4D6-F1
#
_entry.id   AF-A0A2E7S4D6-F1
#
_cell.length_a   1.000
_cell.length_b   1.000
_cell.length_c   1.000
_cell.angle_alpha   90.00
_cell.angle_beta   90.00
_cell.angle_gamma   90.00
#
_symmetry.space_group_name_H-M   'P 1'
#
loop_
_entity.id
_entity.type
_entity.pdbx_description
1 polymer ?
#
loop_
_entity_poly.entity_id
_entity_poly.type
_entity_poly.pdbx_seq_one_letter_code
_entity_poly.pdbx_strand_id
1 'polypeptide(L)' 'MVWVSNLGGLLLFVIGLELMTVQQRFYLGLACIVAGIVIALFPSNYEIVGMDGFDLEEGGSND' A
#
# COMPACT_ATOMS: atom_id res chain seq x y z
N MET A 1 -9.68 -5.92 7.59
CA MET A 1 -9.60 -6.48 6.22
C MET A 1 -8.37 -5.92 5.49
N VAL A 2 -7.18 -6.16 6.02
CA VAL A 2 -5.92 -5.53 5.55
C VAL A 2 -5.55 -5.99 4.13
N TRP A 3 -5.83 -7.26 3.83
CA TRP A 3 -5.64 -7.89 2.53
C TRP A 3 -6.52 -7.30 1.42
N VAL A 4 -7.73 -6.85 1.77
CA VAL A 4 -8.68 -6.29 0.79
C VAL A 4 -8.19 -4.93 0.30
N SER A 5 -7.64 -4.11 1.19
CA SER A 5 -7.06 -2.81 0.82
C SER A 5 -5.74 -2.96 0.06
N ASN A 6 -4.86 -3.88 0.48
CA ASN A 6 -3.59 -4.13 -0.21
C ASN A 6 -3.82 -4.68 -1.63
N LEU A 7 -4.65 -5.72 -1.76
CA LEU A 7 -5.00 -6.30 -3.06
C LEU A 7 -5.80 -5.32 -3.93
N GLY A 8 -6.72 -4.55 -3.33
CA GLY A 8 -7.49 -3.53 -4.03
C GLY A 8 -6.64 -2.37 -4.55
N GLY A 9 -5.67 -1.91 -3.77
CA GLY A 9 -4.70 -0.89 -4.18
C GLY A 9 -3.82 -1.37 -5.34
N LEU A 10 -3.33 -2.61 -5.27
CA LEU A 10 -2.51 -3.22 -6.33
C LEU A 10 -3.33 -3.46 -7.61
N LEU A 11 -4.60 -3.85 -7.47
CA LEU A 11 -5.51 -4.01 -8.61
C LEU A 11 -5.78 -2.67 -9.32
N LEU A 12 -6.08 -1.61 -8.56
CA LEU A 12 -6.25 -0.26 -9.12
C LEU A 12 -4.96 0.26 -9.77
N PHE A 13 -3.81 -0.13 -9.23
CA PHE A 13 -2.52 0.20 -9.81
C PHE A 13 -2.33 -0.44 -11.20
N VAL A 14 -2.60 -1.74 -11.32
CA VAL A 14 -2.53 -2.47 -12.60
C VAL A 14 -3.54 -1.92 -13.62
N ILE A 15 -4.78 -1.65 -13.21
CA ILE A 15 -5.81 -1.06 -14.07
C ILE A 15 -5.40 0.35 -14.52
N GLY A 16 -4.82 1.15 -13.63
CA GLY A 16 -4.29 2.47 -13.96
C GLY A 16 -3.18 2.41 -15.01
N LEU A 17 -2.25 1.47 -14.87
CA LEU A 17 -1.18 1.24 -15.84
C LEU A 17 -1.69 0.74 -17.20
N GLU A 18 -2.70 -0.13 -17.21
CA GLU A 18 -3.37 -0.59 -18.44
C GLU A 18 -4.06 0.59 -19.16
N LEU A 19 -4.79 1.42 -18.43
CA LEU A 19 -5.48 2.58 -18.99
C LEU A 19 -4.50 3.62 -19.57
N MET A 20 -3.37 3.85 -18.90
CA MET A 20 -2.33 4.77 -19.40
C MET A 20 -1.59 4.21 -20.61
N THR A 21 -1.16 2.94 -20.55
CA THR A 21 -0.23 2.37 -21.53
C THR A 21 -0.95 1.83 -22.75
N VAL A 22 -2.02 1.04 -22.54
CA VAL A 22 -2.72 0.33 -23.62
C VAL A 22 -3.83 1.19 -24.20
N GLN A 23 -4.71 1.73 -23.34
CA GLN A 23 -5.88 2.47 -23.82
C GLN A 23 -5.60 3.96 -24.11
N GLN A 24 -4.41 4.47 -23.79
CA GLN A 24 -4.03 5.88 -23.95
C GLN A 24 -5.00 6.85 -23.23
N ARG A 25 -5.70 6.38 -22.20
CA ARG A 25 -6.65 7.16 -21.38
C ARG A 25 -5.94 7.69 -20.14
N PHE A 26 -4.99 8.59 -20.37
CA PHE A 26 -4.07 9.08 -19.34
C PHE A 26 -4.78 9.62 -18.09
N TYR A 27 -5.79 10.46 -18.25
CA TYR A 27 -6.50 11.08 -17.13
C TYR A 27 -7.24 10.07 -16.24
N LEU A 28 -7.89 9.06 -16.83
CA LEU A 28 -8.57 8.03 -16.06
C LEU A 28 -7.59 7.07 -15.40
N GLY A 29 -6.49 6.75 -16.10
CA GLY A 29 -5.39 6.00 -15.50
C GLY A 29 -4.82 6.72 -14.28
N LEU A 30 -4.55 8.03 -14.40
CA LEU A 30 -4.03 8.85 -13.31
C LEU A 30 -4.98 8.86 -12.11
N ALA A 31 -6.28 9.06 -12.35
CA ALA A 31 -7.30 8.99 -11.31
C ALA A 31 -7.33 7.60 -10.62
N CYS A 32 -7.14 6.51 -11.38
CA CYS A 32 -7.06 5.16 -10.85
C CYS A 32 -5.85 4.97 -9.93
N ILE A 33 -4.67 5.46 -10.33
CA ILE A 33 -3.45 5.40 -9.50
C ILE A 33 -3.62 6.19 -8.21
N VAL A 34 -4.15 7.42 -8.29
CA VAL A 34 -4.40 8.25 -7.09
C VAL A 34 -5.41 7.58 -6.16
N ALA A 35 -6.48 7.00 -6.69
CA ALA A 35 -7.43 6.22 -5.90
C ALA A 35 -6.77 5.00 -5.24
N GLY A 36 -5.89 4.29 -5.95
CA GLY A 36 -5.11 3.18 -5.39
C GLY A 36 -4.23 3.60 -4.21
N ILE A 37 -3.59 4.76 -4.28
CA ILE A 37 -2.78 5.33 -3.18
C ILE A 37 -3.68 5.63 -1.97
N VAL A 38 -4.84 6.27 -2.17
CA VAL A 38 -5.78 6.56 -1.07
C VAL A 38 -6.23 5.27 -0.37
N ILE A 39 -6.48 4.20 -1.13
CA ILE A 39 -6.82 2.90 -0.54
C ILE A 39 -5.64 2.29 0.22
N ALA A 40 -4.42 2.42 -0.30
CA ALA A 40 -3.21 1.93 0.37
C ALA A 40 -2.91 2.69 1.67
N LEU A 41 -3.33 3.96 1.77
CA LEU A 41 -3.19 4.79 2.96
C LEU A 41 -4.22 4.49 4.06
N PHE A 42 -5.20 3.61 3.81
CA PHE A 42 -6.20 3.30 4.84
C PHE A 42 -5.51 2.79 6.12
N PRO A 43 -5.91 3.28 7.32
CA PRO A 43 -5.25 2.97 8.59
C PRO A 43 -5.10 1.48 8.86
N SER A 44 -6.08 0.67 8.42
CA SER A 44 -6.04 -0.78 8.59
C SER A 44 -4.85 -1.44 7.88
N ASN A 45 -4.26 -0.82 6.84
CA ASN A 45 -3.05 -1.31 6.18
C ASN A 45 -1.78 -1.06 7.01
N TYR A 46 -1.77 -0.01 7.86
CA TYR A 46 -0.70 0.28 8.82
C TYR A 46 -0.91 -0.41 10.17
N GLU A 47 -2.12 -0.91 10.42
CA GLU A 47 -2.49 -1.72 11.59
C GLU A 47 -2.01 -3.19 11.48
N ILE A 48 -1.22 -3.55 10.46
CA ILE A 48 -0.46 -4.81 10.49
C ILE A 48 0.64 -4.66 11.55
N VAL A 49 0.24 -4.92 12.79
CA VAL A 49 1.10 -5.05 13.96
C VAL A 49 1.96 -6.29 13.76
N GLY A 50 3.29 -6.09 13.70
CA GLY A 50 4.28 -7.13 13.40
C GLY A 50 5.59 -6.60 12.82
N MET A 51 5.65 -5.31 12.43
CA MET A 51 6.90 -4.58 12.17
C MET A 51 7.34 -3.70 13.37
N ASP A 52 6.70 -3.87 14.53
CA ASP A 52 7.23 -3.47 15.83
C ASP A 52 7.59 -4.78 16.53
N GLY A 53 8.87 -5.16 16.54
CA GLY A 53 9.28 -6.47 17.02
C GLY A 53 10.70 -6.91 16.63
N PHE A 54 11.43 -6.11 15.86
CA PHE A 54 12.88 -6.05 16.08
C PHE A 54 13.12 -4.97 17.12
N ASP A 55 12.80 -5.30 18.37
CA ASP A 55 13.38 -4.64 19.52
C ASP A 55 14.90 -4.72 19.33
N LEU A 56 15.51 -3.57 19.01
CA LEU A 56 16.92 -3.34 19.23
C LEU A 56 17.13 -3.40 20.74
N GLU A 57 17.22 -4.61 21.30
CA GLU A 57 17.82 -4.83 22.61
C GLU A 57 19.35 -4.73 22.43
N GLU A 58 19.78 -3.50 22.15
CA GLU A 58 21.16 -3.07 22.28
C GLU A 58 21.49 -3.06 23.78
N GLY A 59 22.61 -3.69 24.13
CA GLY A 59 22.93 -4.13 25.48
C GLY A 59 22.80 -3.08 26.58
N GLY A 60 22.19 -3.51 27.68
CA GLY A 60 22.29 -2.88 29.00
C GLY A 60 22.65 -3.94 30.04
N SER A 61 23.93 -3.99 30.39
CA SER A 61 24.46 -4.69 31.56
C SER A 61 23.69 -4.32 32.83
N ASN A 62 23.29 -5.30 33.66
CA ASN A 62 23.42 -5.24 35.11
C ASN A 62 23.12 -6.60 35.77
N ASP A 63 24.13 -7.04 36.53
CA ASP A 63 24.23 -8.10 37.54
C ASP A 63 24.09 -9.59 37.13
#